data_AF-A0A953RDS0-F1
#
_entry.id   AF-A0A953RDS0-F1
#
_cell.length_a   1.000
_cell.length_b   1.000
_cell.length_c   1.000
_cell.angle_alpha   90.00
_cell.angle_beta   90.00
_cell.angle_gamma   90.00
#
_symmetry.space_group_name_H-M   'P 1'
#
loop_
_entity.id
_entity.type
_entity.pdbx_description
1 polymer ?
#
loop_
_entity_poly.entity_id
_entity_poly.type
_entity_poly.pdbx_seq_one_letter_code
_entity_poly.pdbx_strand_id
1 'polypeptide(L)'
;INTVYLANDAGTDWLGHVTLGQSGSLQNSQCTVSAAGSSASGSGTNLTLNLALTFQTAFSGARNIYMEVYDGADSGWQQKGTWTIP
;
A
#
# COMPACT_ATOMS: atom_id res chain seq x y z
N ILE A 1 5.37 -13.68 -7.53
CA ILE A 1 5.95 -12.34 -7.82
C ILE A 1 5.40 -11.38 -6.77
N ASN A 2 6.24 -10.54 -6.18
CA ASN A 2 5.79 -9.58 -5.16
C ASN A 2 5.21 -8.36 -5.89
N THR A 3 3.89 -8.24 -5.86
CA THR A 3 3.16 -7.17 -6.58
C THR A 3 2.35 -6.33 -5.60
N VAL A 4 2.13 -5.07 -5.97
CA VAL A 4 1.23 -4.15 -5.25
C VAL A 4 0.22 -3.60 -6.24
N TYR A 5 -1.04 -3.56 -5.78
CA TYR A 5 -2.16 -2.95 -6.46
C TYR A 5 -2.57 -1.68 -5.71
N LEU A 6 -3.08 -0.70 -6.43
CA LEU A 6 -3.61 0.54 -5.86
C LEU A 6 -5.08 0.66 -6.24
N ALA A 7 -5.94 0.94 -5.27
CA ALA A 7 -7.37 1.14 -5.52
C ALA A 7 -7.60 2.43 -6.31
N ASN A 8 -8.65 2.43 -7.14
CA ASN A 8 -9.15 3.64 -7.77
C ASN A 8 -9.71 4.61 -6.71
N ASP A 9 -10.00 5.84 -7.12
CA ASP A 9 -10.50 6.88 -6.20
C ASP A 9 -11.82 6.53 -5.52
N ALA A 10 -12.66 5.70 -6.15
CA ALA A 10 -13.94 5.27 -5.60
C ALA A 10 -13.82 4.10 -4.61
N GLY A 11 -12.65 3.46 -4.50
CA GLY A 11 -12.45 2.25 -3.72
C GLY A 11 -13.24 1.04 -4.22
N THR A 12 -13.66 1.04 -5.49
CA THR A 12 -14.50 0.00 -6.10
C THR A 12 -13.72 -0.96 -6.99
N ASP A 13 -12.52 -0.58 -7.42
CA ASP A 13 -11.70 -1.36 -8.33
C ASP A 13 -10.20 -1.06 -8.13
N TRP A 14 -9.34 -1.87 -8.74
CA TRP A 14 -7.89 -1.71 -8.73
C TRP A 14 -7.39 -1.09 -10.04
N LEU A 15 -6.45 -0.16 -9.94
CA LEU A 15 -5.82 0.52 -11.09
C LEU A 15 -4.81 -0.37 -11.87
N GLY A 16 -4.68 -1.64 -11.47
CA GLY A 16 -3.65 -2.56 -11.94
C GLY A 16 -2.58 -2.83 -10.89
N HIS A 17 -1.46 -3.42 -11.32
CA HIS A 17 -0.35 -3.77 -10.42
C HIS A 17 1.00 -3.30 -10.92
N VAL A 18 1.92 -3.18 -9.97
CA VAL A 18 3.36 -3.04 -10.21
C VAL A 18 4.12 -4.11 -9.45
N THR A 19 5.28 -4.51 -9.97
CA THR A 19 6.17 -5.47 -9.31
C THR A 19 7.18 -4.72 -8.45
N LEU A 20 7.28 -5.06 -7.17
CA LEU A 20 8.17 -4.39 -6.23
C LEU A 20 9.65 -4.52 -6.64
N GLY A 21 10.42 -3.45 -6.45
CA GLY A 21 11.82 -3.34 -6.86
C GLY A 21 12.04 -3.14 -8.36
N GLN A 22 10.98 -3.00 -9.16
CA GLN A 22 11.06 -2.71 -10.60
C GLN A 22 10.67 -1.26 -10.92
N SER A 23 10.85 -0.83 -12.16
CA SER A 23 10.35 0.47 -12.61
C SER A 23 8.81 0.48 -12.68
N GLY A 24 8.23 1.68 -12.53
CA GLY A 24 6.79 1.91 -12.61
C GLY A 24 6.18 2.43 -11.32
N SER A 25 4.95 2.92 -11.44
CA SER A 25 4.17 3.46 -10.33
C SER A 25 2.68 3.32 -10.60
N LEU A 26 1.88 3.29 -9.54
CA LEU A 26 0.44 3.49 -9.61
C LEU A 26 0.09 4.79 -8.89
N GLN A 27 -0.96 5.46 -9.36
CA GLN A 27 -1.38 6.74 -8.79
C GLN A 27 -2.90 6.88 -8.83
N ASN A 28 -3.47 7.40 -7.75
CA ASN A 28 -4.83 7.94 -7.71
C ASN A 28 -4.78 9.39 -7.18
N SER A 29 -5.92 10.03 -6.91
CA SER A 29 -5.95 11.42 -6.42
C SER A 29 -5.46 11.59 -4.98
N GLN A 30 -5.20 10.50 -4.23
CA GLN A 30 -4.68 10.55 -2.86
C GLN A 30 -3.18 10.28 -2.78
N CYS A 31 -2.64 9.36 -3.57
CA CYS A 31 -1.22 9.01 -3.51
C CYS A 31 -0.66 8.41 -4.80
N THR A 32 0.66 8.40 -4.87
CA THR A 32 1.46 7.64 -5.82
C THR A 32 2.29 6.61 -5.06
N VAL A 33 2.31 5.36 -5.53
CA VAL A 33 3.21 4.31 -5.06
C VAL A 33 4.28 4.03 -6.11
N SER A 34 5.55 4.16 -5.72
CA SER A 34 6.69 3.84 -6.59
C SER A 34 7.16 2.41 -6.37
N ALA A 35 7.20 1.60 -7.42
CA ALA A 35 7.66 0.21 -7.32
C ALA A 35 9.16 0.11 -7.01
N ALA A 36 9.97 0.99 -7.59
CA ALA A 36 11.43 0.94 -7.48
C ALA A 36 11.92 1.24 -6.05
N GLY A 37 11.19 2.10 -5.33
CA GLY A 37 11.47 2.41 -3.92
C GLY A 37 10.77 1.49 -2.93
N SER A 38 9.98 0.51 -3.41
CA SER A 38 9.20 -0.38 -2.55
C SER A 38 9.78 -1.79 -2.53
N SER A 39 9.62 -2.50 -1.42
CA SER A 39 10.15 -3.84 -1.22
C SER A 39 9.28 -4.68 -0.28
N ALA A 40 9.39 -5.99 -0.39
CA ALA A 40 8.79 -6.94 0.52
C ALA A 40 9.79 -8.04 0.88
N SER A 41 9.86 -8.40 2.16
CA SER A 41 10.69 -9.50 2.66
C SER A 41 9.94 -10.31 3.70
N GLY A 42 10.09 -11.64 3.67
CA GLY A 42 9.43 -12.56 4.59
C GLY A 42 10.42 -13.31 5.48
N SER A 43 10.03 -13.59 6.72
CA SER A 43 10.75 -14.47 7.64
C SER A 43 9.78 -15.19 8.57
N GLY A 44 9.69 -16.52 8.44
CA GLY A 44 8.68 -17.31 9.15
C GLY A 44 7.27 -16.86 8.78
N THR A 45 6.48 -16.48 9.79
CA THR A 45 5.11 -15.93 9.62
C THR A 45 5.07 -14.40 9.54
N ASN A 46 6.23 -13.73 9.46
CA ASN A 46 6.31 -12.29 9.38
C ASN A 46 6.58 -11.83 7.94
N LEU A 47 5.76 -10.90 7.45
CA LEU A 47 5.99 -10.17 6.21
C LEU A 47 6.29 -8.70 6.54
N THR A 48 7.43 -8.21 6.07
CA THR A 48 7.80 -6.80 6.13
C THR A 48 7.58 -6.18 4.76
N LEU A 49 6.70 -5.18 4.69
CA LEU A 49 6.39 -4.42 3.48
C LEU A 49 6.85 -2.97 3.65
N ASN A 50 7.71 -2.49 2.75
CA ASN A 50 8.13 -1.10 2.68
C ASN A 50 7.56 -0.48 1.40
N LEU A 51 6.75 0.57 1.54
CA LEU A 51 6.13 1.26 0.42
C LEU A 51 6.67 2.69 0.29
N ALA A 52 7.19 3.01 -0.89
CA ALA A 52 7.56 4.37 -1.26
C ALA A 52 6.31 5.13 -1.74
N LEU A 53 5.65 5.81 -0.80
CA LEU A 53 4.44 6.59 -1.06
C LEU A 53 4.75 8.09 -1.16
N THR A 54 4.10 8.76 -2.12
CA THR A 54 4.00 10.23 -2.18
C THR A 54 2.54 10.60 -2.09
N PHE A 55 2.15 11.35 -1.07
CA PHE A 55 0.76 11.76 -0.85
C PHE A 55 0.46 13.08 -1.57
N GLN A 56 -0.76 13.17 -2.10
CA GLN A 56 -1.30 14.39 -2.70
C GLN A 56 -1.92 15.27 -1.61
N THR A 57 -1.92 16.59 -1.83
CA THR A 57 -2.45 17.56 -0.85
C THR A 57 -3.93 17.30 -0.50
N ALA A 58 -4.72 16.79 -1.44
CA ALA A 58 -6.11 16.42 -1.19
C ALA A 58 -6.28 15.34 -0.09
N PHE A 59 -5.21 14.60 0.24
CA PHE A 59 -5.21 13.56 1.26
C PHE A 59 -4.57 13.97 2.60
N SER A 60 -4.22 15.25 2.78
CA SER A 60 -3.59 15.80 4.00
C SER A 60 -4.39 15.57 5.29
N GLY A 61 -3.71 15.51 6.42
CA GLY A 61 -4.28 15.38 7.76
C GLY A 61 -4.02 14.03 8.42
N ALA A 62 -4.62 13.82 9.59
CA ALA A 62 -4.47 12.59 10.36
C ALA A 62 -5.18 11.42 9.68
N ARG A 63 -4.45 10.32 9.48
CA ARG A 63 -4.94 9.07 8.89
C ARG A 63 -4.57 7.89 9.77
N ASN A 64 -5.49 6.94 9.86
CA ASN A 64 -5.21 5.63 10.43
C ASN A 64 -4.69 4.71 9.32
N ILE A 65 -3.75 3.84 9.67
CA ILE A 65 -3.25 2.79 8.79
C ILE A 65 -3.87 1.49 9.27
N TYR A 66 -4.67 0.87 8.39
CA TYR A 66 -5.24 -0.45 8.60
C TYR A 66 -4.58 -1.46 7.68
N MET A 67 -4.46 -2.69 8.16
CA MET A 67 -3.86 -3.81 7.43
C MET A 67 -4.69 -5.06 7.67
N GLU A 68 -4.90 -5.81 6.60
CA GLU A 68 -5.55 -7.12 6.58
C GLU A 68 -4.61 -8.09 5.86
N VAL A 69 -4.54 -9.32 6.35
CA VAL A 69 -3.73 -10.39 5.76
C VAL A 69 -4.63 -11.58 5.50
N TYR A 70 -4.50 -12.12 4.29
CA TYR A 70 -5.20 -13.32 3.87
C TYR A 70 -4.20 -14.36 3.32
N ASP A 71 -4.18 -15.55 3.90
CA ASP A 71 -3.39 -16.71 3.46
C ASP A 71 -4.23 -17.99 3.32
N GLY A 72 -5.55 -17.86 3.35
CA GLY A 72 -6.52 -18.95 3.53
C GLY A 72 -7.32 -18.79 4.82
N ALA A 73 -6.75 -18.10 5.82
CA ALA A 73 -7.47 -17.46 6.91
C ALA A 73 -7.46 -15.94 6.72
N ASP A 74 -8.48 -15.26 7.24
CA ASP A 74 -8.61 -13.81 7.20
C ASP A 74 -8.33 -13.22 8.59
N SER A 75 -7.38 -12.30 8.69
CA SER A 75 -7.11 -11.59 9.95
C SER A 75 -8.19 -10.56 10.31
N GLY A 76 -9.02 -10.17 9.34
CA GLY A 76 -9.80 -8.94 9.35
C GLY A 76 -8.90 -7.69 9.31
N TRP A 77 -9.52 -6.52 9.15
CA TRP A 77 -8.85 -5.23 9.24
C TRP A 77 -8.36 -4.93 10.66
N GLN A 78 -7.04 -4.79 10.81
CA GLN A 78 -6.40 -4.42 12.06
C GLN A 78 -5.77 -3.03 11.92
N GLN A 79 -5.97 -2.14 12.90
CA GLN A 79 -5.24 -0.87 12.93
C GLN A 79 -3.78 -1.13 13.32
N LYS A 80 -2.85 -0.73 12.45
CA LYS A 80 -1.41 -0.95 12.65
C LYS A 80 -0.60 0.34 12.76
N GLY A 81 -1.23 1.50 12.58
CA GLY A 81 -0.54 2.77 12.77
C GLY A 81 -1.42 3.99 12.54
N THR A 82 -0.78 5.15 12.64
CA THR A 82 -1.33 6.45 12.27
C THR A 82 -0.26 7.26 11.53
N TRP A 83 -0.67 8.12 10.61
CA TRP A 83 0.23 9.03 9.89
C TRP A 83 -0.51 10.36 9.72
N THR A 84 0.14 11.47 10.14
CA THR A 84 -0.29 12.82 9.76
C THR A 84 0.41 13.24 8.48
N ILE A 85 -0.34 13.32 7.39
CA ILE A 85 0.16 13.81 6.11
C ILE A 85 0.17 15.34 6.16
N PRO A 86 1.33 16.00 5.95
CA PRO A 86 1.43 17.47 6.00
C PRO A 86 0.50 18.21 5.04
#